data_AF-A0A7C5PY16-F1
#
_entry.id   AF-A0A7C5PY16-F1
#
_cell.length_a   1.000
_cell.length_b   1.000
_cell.length_c   1.000
_cell.angle_alpha   90.00
_cell.angle_beta   90.00
_cell.angle_gamma   90.00
#
_symmetry.space_group_name_H-M   'P 1'
#
loop_
_entity.id
_entity.type
_entity.pdbx_description
1 polymer ?
#
loop_
_entity_poly.entity_id
_entity_poly.type
_entity_poly.pdbx_seq_one_letter_code
_entity_poly.pdbx_strand_id
1 'polypeptide(L)'
;MRSLFVLFVVAFFSLSSLQAQEAVYTVYLGTFLDAQKSNFEPLESLGFLYADEMSNNLSKVFIGGYTSKAAGDAVAVAARKKGYMDATVVELKTQDSPKAAVVQLGIKNARKKIDWSEFSKAGKIYFILRNDQVKVVTGIFPSMASAQSAVGELRKRGYKDAFAKSVPEVLLHELNGFVLGKPAATQEGMFGEEPVAAKTSVPADVPVSYDFEAGGPVVIKSPTAPEAEHYTPPAQSDLLYRPEIRTKVKRGSALQLQKILKRLGYYSSSLDGYYGRGTAGAYDKALKELPALKKYSVLANHLDELNAAEKEDGLQYYINTLPDDPAHALSGLSASSEPLAKAYRAYWSFVTRGPSREVNDLMNAAVHQAYADPKTPVPSRFDPAATYAYANLSQLILHLSYIHRAVGKSIAAPCWLFQRHPKEALSAFEPEGSMTQADYRIQACAGFDQWPEVRLLIAIGEDLNAMSPPAPDVLANARSRQTRYLLSPKPLPASQTADLQARQKRLISNLDVWAGKDPLHQKIVTAFKISYYQTQVLLEDFYMDKDLNPDQAKGLALGTLDAIVEPYVIRFLK
;
A
#
# COMPACT_ATOMS: atom_id res chain seq x y z
N MET A 1 -20.59 -21.37 -76.03
CA MET A 1 -19.12 -21.47 -75.87
C MET A 1 -18.67 -20.36 -74.93
N ARG A 2 -18.00 -20.74 -73.82
CA ARG A 2 -16.94 -20.03 -73.05
C ARG A 2 -17.11 -18.50 -72.84
N SER A 3 -17.35 -18.06 -71.59
CA SER A 3 -16.34 -17.46 -70.66
C SER A 3 -16.06 -15.98 -70.99
N LEU A 4 -15.88 -14.99 -70.10
CA LEU A 4 -15.27 -14.86 -68.76
C LEU A 4 -15.57 -13.36 -68.34
N PHE A 5 -16.04 -13.03 -67.13
CA PHE A 5 -15.27 -12.54 -65.95
C PHE A 5 -15.14 -11.00 -65.76
N VAL A 6 -15.38 -10.60 -64.50
CA VAL A 6 -14.90 -9.40 -63.74
C VAL A 6 -15.50 -8.02 -64.03
N LEU A 7 -16.34 -7.52 -63.11
CA LEU A 7 -15.98 -6.47 -62.12
C LEU A 7 -17.23 -6.12 -61.29
N PHE A 8 -17.41 -6.80 -60.15
CA PHE A 8 -18.28 -6.32 -59.07
C PHE A 8 -17.33 -5.75 -58.01
N VAL A 9 -17.31 -4.42 -57.89
CA VAL A 9 -16.48 -3.70 -56.92
C VAL A 9 -16.95 -4.09 -55.52
N VAL A 10 -16.00 -4.66 -54.80
CA VAL A 10 -16.08 -5.26 -53.50
C VAL A 10 -16.19 -4.17 -52.43
N ALA A 11 -17.35 -4.07 -51.78
CA ALA A 11 -17.51 -3.42 -50.48
C ALA A 11 -16.90 -4.32 -49.40
N PHE A 12 -15.57 -4.24 -49.22
CA PHE A 12 -14.89 -4.83 -48.08
C PHE A 12 -15.02 -3.86 -46.89
N PHE A 13 -16.19 -3.87 -46.26
CA PHE A 13 -16.27 -3.56 -44.83
C PHE A 13 -15.64 -4.74 -44.11
N SER A 14 -14.35 -4.64 -43.81
CA SER A 14 -13.70 -5.48 -42.80
C SER A 14 -14.36 -5.19 -41.45
N LEU A 15 -15.42 -5.94 -41.13
CA LEU A 15 -15.78 -6.21 -39.75
C LEU A 15 -14.65 -7.03 -39.15
N SER A 16 -13.63 -6.33 -38.65
CA SER A 16 -12.80 -6.86 -37.59
C SER A 16 -13.74 -7.17 -36.44
N SER A 17 -14.07 -8.45 -36.24
CA SER A 17 -14.68 -8.92 -35.01
C SER A 17 -13.74 -8.52 -33.87
N LEU A 18 -14.02 -7.41 -33.18
CA LEU A 18 -13.51 -7.20 -31.84
C LEU A 18 -13.97 -8.41 -31.03
N GLN A 19 -13.06 -9.34 -30.75
CA GLN A 19 -13.26 -10.22 -29.61
C GLN A 19 -13.25 -9.31 -28.39
N ALA A 20 -14.44 -8.87 -27.97
CA ALA A 20 -14.62 -8.24 -26.67
C ALA A 20 -14.13 -9.25 -25.63
N GLN A 21 -13.00 -8.94 -25.02
CA GLN A 21 -12.38 -9.80 -24.03
C GLN A 21 -13.25 -9.77 -22.77
N GLU A 22 -13.89 -10.89 -22.45
CA GLU A 22 -14.95 -10.94 -21.46
C GLU A 22 -14.42 -10.75 -20.03
N ALA A 23 -14.90 -9.70 -19.36
CA ALA A 23 -14.65 -9.48 -17.94
C ALA A 23 -15.26 -10.62 -17.10
N VAL A 24 -14.54 -11.04 -16.07
CA VAL A 24 -14.99 -12.06 -15.10
C VAL A 24 -15.10 -11.42 -13.73
N TYR A 25 -16.20 -11.67 -13.03
CA TYR A 25 -16.50 -11.09 -11.73
C TYR A 25 -16.67 -12.19 -10.69
N THR A 26 -16.21 -12.00 -9.46
CA THR A 26 -16.52 -12.89 -8.32
C THR A 26 -17.19 -12.08 -7.23
N VAL A 27 -17.82 -12.72 -6.25
CA VAL A 27 -18.35 -12.02 -5.07
C VAL A 27 -17.48 -12.38 -3.87
N TYR A 28 -16.74 -11.41 -3.35
CA TYR A 28 -16.04 -11.51 -2.09
C TYR A 28 -17.05 -11.41 -0.95
N LEU A 29 -17.08 -12.40 -0.05
CA LEU A 29 -18.04 -12.49 1.05
C LEU A 29 -17.50 -11.94 2.38
N GLY A 30 -16.17 -11.79 2.48
CA GLY A 30 -15.48 -11.39 3.70
C GLY A 30 -14.23 -12.23 3.96
N THR A 31 -13.49 -11.82 4.98
CA THR A 31 -12.35 -12.57 5.52
C THR A 31 -12.74 -13.15 6.87
N PHE A 32 -12.58 -14.46 7.01
CA PHE A 32 -13.07 -15.21 8.17
C PHE A 32 -11.93 -16.00 8.83
N LEU A 33 -11.97 -16.09 10.16
CA LEU A 33 -11.10 -16.97 10.94
C LEU A 33 -11.75 -18.36 11.01
N ASP A 34 -10.96 -19.41 10.82
CA ASP A 34 -11.39 -20.82 10.81
C ASP A 34 -12.56 -21.05 9.83
N ALA A 35 -12.45 -20.48 8.63
CA ALA A 35 -13.49 -20.57 7.62
C ALA A 35 -13.70 -22.03 7.20
N GLN A 36 -14.89 -22.56 7.45
CA GLN A 36 -15.31 -23.88 6.95
C GLN A 36 -16.44 -23.70 5.95
N LYS A 37 -16.45 -24.51 4.89
CA LYS A 37 -17.49 -24.46 3.87
C LYS A 37 -18.91 -24.62 4.43
N SER A 38 -19.07 -25.43 5.47
CA SER A 38 -20.33 -25.61 6.21
C SER A 38 -20.89 -24.30 6.78
N ASN A 39 -20.03 -23.35 7.18
CA ASN A 39 -20.44 -22.02 7.66
C ASN A 39 -21.13 -21.18 6.57
N PHE A 40 -21.10 -21.64 5.32
CA PHE A 40 -21.63 -20.95 4.14
C PHE A 40 -22.71 -21.77 3.40
N GLU A 41 -23.21 -22.87 3.99
CA GLU A 41 -24.30 -23.69 3.45
C GLU A 41 -25.50 -22.88 2.90
N PRO A 42 -25.98 -21.81 3.58
CA PRO A 42 -27.09 -21.01 3.05
C PRO A 42 -26.80 -20.37 1.69
N LEU A 43 -25.53 -20.21 1.31
CA LEU A 43 -25.10 -19.56 0.07
C LEU A 43 -24.86 -20.53 -1.09
N GLU A 44 -24.77 -21.85 -0.86
CA GLU A 44 -24.44 -22.83 -1.91
C GLU A 44 -25.41 -22.79 -3.11
N SER A 45 -26.67 -22.41 -2.88
CA SER A 45 -27.67 -22.24 -3.96
C SER A 45 -27.41 -21.03 -4.87
N LEU A 46 -26.57 -20.08 -4.44
CA LEU A 46 -26.28 -18.84 -5.16
C LEU A 46 -25.05 -18.97 -6.09
N GLY A 47 -24.20 -19.97 -5.87
CA GLY A 47 -22.98 -20.18 -6.65
C GLY A 47 -21.98 -21.09 -5.95
N PHE A 48 -20.88 -21.36 -6.66
CA PHE A 48 -19.79 -22.18 -6.12
C PHE A 48 -18.95 -21.40 -5.12
N LEU A 49 -18.85 -21.92 -3.90
CA LEU A 49 -18.03 -21.34 -2.83
C LEU A 49 -16.59 -21.83 -2.93
N TYR A 50 -15.66 -20.89 -2.80
CA TYR A 50 -14.24 -21.18 -2.66
C TYR A 50 -13.62 -20.19 -1.69
N ALA A 51 -12.42 -20.50 -1.22
CA ALA A 51 -11.68 -19.60 -0.38
C ALA A 51 -10.21 -19.63 -0.76
N ASP A 52 -9.55 -18.49 -0.64
CA ASP A 52 -8.10 -18.43 -0.67
C ASP A 52 -7.63 -18.52 0.79
N GLU A 53 -6.97 -19.63 1.12
CA GLU A 53 -6.44 -19.89 2.45
C GLU A 53 -5.24 -18.96 2.73
N MET A 54 -5.24 -18.36 3.91
CA MET A 54 -4.19 -17.47 4.41
C MET A 54 -3.53 -18.10 5.64
N SER A 55 -2.43 -17.50 6.12
CA SER A 55 -1.82 -17.91 7.40
C SER A 55 -2.77 -17.78 8.58
N ASN A 56 -2.52 -18.54 9.65
CA ASN A 56 -3.26 -18.47 10.92
C ASN A 56 -4.77 -18.77 10.78
N ASN A 57 -5.14 -19.72 9.91
CA ASN A 57 -6.51 -20.15 9.65
C ASN A 57 -7.46 -19.06 9.13
N LEU A 58 -6.93 -17.93 8.63
CA LEU A 58 -7.75 -16.96 7.93
C LEU A 58 -8.06 -17.44 6.51
N SER A 59 -9.22 -17.10 5.98
CA SER A 59 -9.52 -17.33 4.57
C SER A 59 -10.36 -16.20 4.01
N LYS A 60 -9.98 -15.73 2.82
CA LYS A 60 -10.85 -14.85 2.01
C LYS A 60 -11.86 -15.74 1.31
N VAL A 61 -13.13 -15.58 1.63
CA VAL A 61 -14.19 -16.44 1.10
C VAL A 61 -14.89 -15.73 -0.04
N PHE A 62 -15.08 -16.46 -1.13
CA PHE A 62 -15.67 -15.97 -2.36
C PHE A 62 -16.80 -16.89 -2.82
N ILE A 63 -17.67 -16.34 -3.67
CA ILE A 63 -18.70 -17.11 -4.36
C ILE A 63 -18.73 -16.76 -5.85
N GLY A 64 -18.60 -17.80 -6.67
CA GLY A 64 -18.85 -17.76 -8.10
C GLY A 64 -17.73 -17.21 -8.97
N GLY A 65 -18.09 -16.93 -10.22
CA GLY A 65 -17.23 -16.43 -11.29
C GLY A 65 -18.13 -16.08 -12.46
N TYR A 66 -18.69 -14.88 -12.48
CA TYR A 66 -19.77 -14.41 -13.34
C TYR A 66 -19.22 -13.67 -14.56
N THR A 67 -19.87 -13.82 -15.71
CA THR A 67 -19.50 -13.09 -16.94
C THR A 67 -20.15 -11.70 -17.03
N SER A 68 -20.95 -11.31 -16.02
CA SER A 68 -21.52 -9.96 -15.95
C SER A 68 -21.52 -9.44 -14.52
N LYS A 69 -21.23 -8.15 -14.39
CA LYS A 69 -21.27 -7.45 -13.11
C LYS A 69 -22.65 -7.54 -12.45
N ALA A 70 -23.72 -7.42 -13.26
CA ALA A 70 -25.10 -7.50 -12.79
C ALA A 70 -25.44 -8.85 -12.12
N ALA A 71 -24.91 -9.96 -12.64
CA ALA A 71 -25.10 -11.27 -12.02
C ALA A 71 -24.36 -11.38 -10.68
N GLY A 72 -23.13 -10.86 -10.60
CA GLY A 72 -22.40 -10.75 -9.34
C GLY A 72 -23.14 -9.86 -8.33
N ASP A 73 -23.66 -8.71 -8.77
CA ASP A 73 -24.36 -7.74 -7.91
C ASP A 73 -25.62 -8.38 -7.28
N ALA A 74 -26.37 -9.15 -8.08
CA ALA A 74 -27.54 -9.89 -7.59
C ALA A 74 -27.17 -10.91 -6.50
N VAL A 75 -26.05 -11.63 -6.68
CA VAL A 75 -25.55 -12.59 -5.69
C VAL A 75 -25.05 -11.88 -4.43
N ALA A 76 -24.32 -10.77 -4.56
CA ALA A 76 -23.87 -9.96 -3.43
C ALA A 76 -25.06 -9.43 -2.60
N VAL A 77 -26.13 -8.96 -3.26
CA VAL A 77 -27.37 -8.57 -2.56
C VAL A 77 -28.01 -9.75 -1.84
N ALA A 78 -28.08 -10.92 -2.47
CA ALA A 78 -28.65 -12.12 -1.86
C ALA A 78 -27.81 -12.62 -0.66
N ALA A 79 -26.49 -12.56 -0.76
CA ALA A 79 -25.57 -12.90 0.32
C ALA A 79 -25.72 -11.94 1.51
N ARG A 80 -25.83 -10.63 1.26
CA ARG A 80 -26.15 -9.64 2.31
C ARG A 80 -27.45 -9.97 3.01
N LYS A 81 -28.54 -10.27 2.28
CA LYS A 81 -29.81 -10.68 2.91
C LYS A 81 -29.70 -11.93 3.81
N LYS A 82 -28.66 -12.75 3.62
CA LYS A 82 -28.37 -13.96 4.41
C LYS A 82 -27.33 -13.74 5.53
N GLY A 83 -26.95 -12.48 5.80
CA GLY A 83 -26.07 -12.12 6.92
C GLY A 83 -24.61 -11.81 6.54
N TYR A 84 -24.23 -11.93 5.27
CA TYR A 84 -22.87 -11.67 4.80
C TYR A 84 -22.76 -10.22 4.30
N MET A 85 -22.68 -9.27 5.24
CA MET A 85 -22.75 -7.82 4.96
C MET A 85 -21.64 -7.31 4.04
N ASP A 86 -20.46 -7.93 4.12
CA ASP A 86 -19.27 -7.56 3.34
C ASP A 86 -19.33 -8.08 1.89
N ALA A 87 -20.42 -8.76 1.52
CA ALA A 87 -20.57 -9.32 0.19
C ALA A 87 -20.54 -8.21 -0.89
N THR A 88 -19.50 -8.26 -1.73
CA THR A 88 -19.24 -7.27 -2.79
C THR A 88 -18.71 -7.94 -4.06
N VAL A 89 -19.02 -7.34 -5.20
CA VAL A 89 -18.53 -7.82 -6.50
C VAL A 89 -17.11 -7.33 -6.73
N VAL A 90 -16.23 -8.23 -7.13
CA VAL A 90 -14.84 -7.98 -7.49
C VAL A 90 -14.65 -8.34 -8.96
N GLU A 91 -14.07 -7.43 -9.74
CA GLU A 91 -13.68 -7.71 -11.12
C GLU A 91 -12.28 -8.33 -11.15
N LEU A 92 -12.16 -9.47 -11.82
CA LEU A 92 -10.88 -10.13 -12.05
C LEU A 92 -10.23 -9.53 -13.31
N LYS A 93 -9.15 -8.77 -13.12
CA LYS A 93 -8.40 -8.11 -14.19
C LYS A 93 -7.63 -9.12 -15.04
N THR A 94 -8.33 -9.73 -16.00
CA THR A 94 -7.75 -10.78 -16.86
C THR A 94 -6.75 -10.26 -17.90
N GLN A 95 -6.70 -8.94 -18.15
CA GLN A 95 -5.83 -8.31 -19.16
C GLN A 95 -4.38 -8.19 -18.68
N ASP A 96 -4.20 -7.80 -17.42
CA ASP A 96 -2.88 -7.55 -16.81
C ASP A 96 -2.27 -8.81 -16.18
N SER A 97 -3.01 -9.92 -16.19
CA SER A 97 -2.60 -11.17 -15.54
C SER A 97 -1.71 -12.01 -16.46
N PRO A 98 -0.54 -12.50 -15.96
CA PRO A 98 0.27 -13.49 -16.66
C PRO A 98 -0.57 -14.70 -17.10
N LYS A 99 -0.20 -15.30 -18.22
CA LYS A 99 -0.89 -16.47 -18.75
C LYS A 99 -0.16 -17.75 -18.38
N ALA A 100 -0.87 -18.67 -17.73
CA ALA A 100 -0.39 -20.01 -17.48
C ALA A 100 -0.88 -20.99 -18.56
N ALA A 101 -0.01 -21.93 -18.94
CA ALA A 101 -0.40 -23.10 -19.72
C ALA A 101 -0.90 -24.20 -18.77
N VAL A 102 -2.11 -24.69 -18.98
CA VAL A 102 -2.76 -25.70 -18.13
C VAL A 102 -3.40 -26.80 -18.99
N VAL A 103 -3.71 -27.95 -18.40
CA VAL A 103 -4.52 -28.99 -19.06
C VAL A 103 -5.91 -29.02 -18.43
N GLN A 104 -6.94 -28.75 -19.22
CA GLN A 104 -8.33 -28.87 -18.77
C GLN A 104 -8.76 -30.33 -18.81
N LEU A 105 -9.26 -30.84 -17.68
CA LEU A 105 -9.65 -32.24 -17.49
C LEU A 105 -11.16 -32.47 -17.70
N GLY A 106 -11.98 -31.43 -17.47
CA GLY A 106 -13.42 -31.52 -17.60
C GLY A 106 -14.15 -30.27 -17.17
N ILE A 107 -15.48 -30.28 -17.30
CA ILE A 107 -16.37 -29.21 -16.86
C ILE A 107 -17.45 -29.82 -15.97
N LYS A 108 -17.66 -29.25 -14.80
CA LYS A 108 -18.68 -29.64 -13.82
C LYS A 108 -19.66 -28.48 -13.60
N ASN A 109 -20.81 -28.77 -13.02
CA ASN A 109 -21.80 -27.74 -12.69
C ASN A 109 -21.52 -27.16 -11.29
N ALA A 110 -21.43 -25.83 -11.20
CA ALA A 110 -21.13 -25.09 -9.98
C ALA A 110 -22.14 -25.28 -8.84
N ARG A 111 -23.40 -25.63 -9.17
CA ARG A 111 -24.50 -25.80 -8.21
C ARG A 111 -24.75 -27.26 -7.82
N LYS A 112 -23.95 -28.19 -8.33
CA LYS A 112 -24.02 -29.62 -7.98
C LYS A 112 -22.80 -29.99 -7.16
N LYS A 113 -22.96 -30.98 -6.27
CA LYS A 113 -21.82 -31.59 -5.58
C LYS A 113 -20.86 -32.18 -6.61
N ILE A 114 -19.60 -31.76 -6.55
CA ILE A 114 -18.52 -32.24 -7.41
C ILE A 114 -17.78 -33.34 -6.65
N ASP A 115 -17.65 -34.51 -7.27
CA ASP A 115 -16.77 -35.56 -6.77
C ASP A 115 -15.33 -35.26 -7.19
N TRP A 116 -14.54 -34.70 -6.27
CA TRP A 116 -13.15 -34.35 -6.51
C TRP A 116 -12.21 -35.56 -6.58
N SER A 117 -12.64 -36.73 -6.10
CA SER A 117 -11.82 -37.95 -6.10
C SER A 117 -11.49 -38.41 -7.53
N GLU A 118 -12.37 -38.12 -8.50
CA GLU A 118 -12.18 -38.36 -9.93
C GLU A 118 -10.93 -37.68 -10.50
N PHE A 119 -10.50 -36.56 -9.91
CA PHE A 119 -9.37 -35.76 -10.40
C PHE A 119 -8.07 -36.00 -9.65
N SER A 120 -8.08 -36.75 -8.55
CA SER A 120 -6.92 -36.97 -7.68
C SER A 120 -5.68 -37.55 -8.40
N LYS A 121 -5.88 -38.32 -9.48
CA LYS A 121 -4.80 -38.96 -10.26
C LYS A 121 -4.11 -38.03 -11.26
N ALA A 122 -4.64 -36.82 -11.45
CA ALA A 122 -4.07 -35.84 -12.36
C ALA A 122 -2.98 -34.96 -11.72
N GLY A 123 -2.77 -35.06 -10.40
CA GLY A 123 -1.83 -34.24 -9.66
C GLY A 123 -2.51 -33.01 -9.06
N LYS A 124 -1.80 -31.88 -9.00
CA LYS A 124 -2.32 -30.64 -8.42
C LYS A 124 -3.49 -30.11 -9.25
N ILE A 125 -4.64 -29.86 -8.59
CA ILE A 125 -5.90 -29.47 -9.22
C ILE A 125 -6.18 -28.00 -8.99
N TYR A 126 -6.61 -27.35 -10.07
CA TYR A 126 -7.15 -26.00 -10.05
C TYR A 126 -8.53 -26.01 -10.70
N PHE A 127 -9.30 -24.97 -10.47
CA PHE A 127 -10.58 -24.77 -11.12
C PHE A 127 -10.75 -23.33 -11.58
N ILE A 128 -11.49 -23.17 -12.68
CA ILE A 128 -11.87 -21.88 -13.25
C ILE A 128 -13.39 -21.79 -13.21
N LEU A 129 -13.90 -20.72 -12.60
CA LEU A 129 -15.32 -20.47 -12.48
C LEU A 129 -15.82 -19.59 -13.63
N ARG A 130 -16.90 -20.02 -14.29
CA ARG A 130 -17.59 -19.22 -15.31
C ARG A 130 -19.08 -19.53 -15.30
N ASN A 131 -19.87 -18.60 -14.78
CA ASN A 131 -21.27 -18.74 -14.44
C ASN A 131 -21.51 -20.05 -13.66
N ASP A 132 -22.36 -20.94 -14.18
CA ASP A 132 -22.68 -22.21 -13.53
C ASP A 132 -21.68 -23.34 -13.89
N GLN A 133 -20.51 -23.01 -14.45
CA GLN A 133 -19.49 -23.98 -14.84
C GLN A 133 -18.25 -23.88 -13.95
N VAL A 134 -17.78 -25.04 -13.50
CA VAL A 134 -16.49 -25.26 -12.86
C VAL A 134 -15.62 -26.03 -13.85
N LYS A 135 -14.69 -25.35 -14.51
CA LYS A 135 -13.74 -26.01 -15.41
C LYS A 135 -12.58 -26.52 -14.57
N VAL A 136 -12.44 -27.84 -14.49
CA VAL A 136 -11.37 -28.47 -13.72
C VAL A 136 -10.12 -28.56 -14.58
N VAL A 137 -9.01 -28.04 -14.09
CA VAL A 137 -7.72 -28.04 -14.78
C VAL A 137 -6.63 -28.59 -13.86
N THR A 138 -5.52 -29.02 -14.45
CA THR A 138 -4.36 -29.50 -13.71
C THR A 138 -3.07 -28.93 -14.26
N GLY A 139 -2.11 -28.78 -13.34
CA GLY A 139 -0.78 -28.26 -13.59
C GLY A 139 -0.74 -26.77 -13.92
N ILE A 140 0.44 -26.19 -13.74
CA ILE A 140 0.87 -24.91 -14.30
C ILE A 140 2.16 -25.24 -15.03
N PHE A 141 2.10 -25.32 -16.36
CA PHE A 141 3.21 -25.76 -17.18
C PHE A 141 4.04 -24.56 -17.66
N PRO A 142 5.38 -24.67 -17.74
CA PRO A 142 6.24 -23.57 -18.19
C PRO A 142 5.93 -23.08 -19.61
N SER A 143 5.33 -23.94 -20.45
CA SER A 143 4.94 -23.61 -21.81
C SER A 143 3.73 -24.40 -22.29
N MET A 144 3.07 -23.91 -23.35
CA MET A 144 2.02 -24.64 -24.05
C MET A 144 2.50 -25.98 -24.63
N ALA A 145 3.77 -26.08 -25.06
CA ALA A 145 4.35 -27.33 -25.55
C ALA A 145 4.46 -28.39 -24.44
N SER A 146 4.86 -27.99 -23.23
CA SER A 146 4.88 -28.89 -22.07
C SER A 146 3.48 -29.31 -21.64
N ALA A 147 2.50 -28.40 -21.66
CA ALA A 147 1.10 -28.74 -21.36
C ALA A 147 0.55 -29.74 -22.40
N GLN A 148 0.84 -29.54 -23.69
CA GLN A 148 0.39 -30.44 -24.76
C GLN A 148 1.02 -31.84 -24.63
N SER A 149 2.28 -31.92 -24.21
CA SER A 149 2.97 -33.20 -23.97
C SER A 149 2.32 -33.99 -22.82
N ALA A 150 1.80 -33.29 -21.80
CA ALA A 150 1.10 -33.92 -20.67
C ALA A 150 -0.29 -34.46 -21.02
N VAL A 151 -0.95 -33.94 -22.07
CA VAL A 151 -2.30 -34.38 -22.49
C VAL A 151 -2.34 -35.88 -22.80
N GLY A 152 -1.33 -36.41 -23.49
CA GLY A 152 -1.29 -37.82 -23.87
C GLY A 152 -1.32 -38.77 -22.66
N GLU A 153 -0.51 -38.48 -21.65
CA GLU A 153 -0.46 -39.26 -20.41
C GLU A 153 -1.73 -39.12 -19.58
N LEU A 154 -2.31 -37.91 -19.50
CA LEU A 154 -3.58 -37.69 -18.80
C LEU A 154 -4.74 -38.43 -19.47
N ARG A 155 -4.78 -38.51 -20.81
CA ARG A 155 -5.78 -39.31 -21.54
C ARG A 155 -5.65 -40.80 -21.26
N LYS A 156 -4.43 -41.34 -21.21
CA LYS A 156 -4.18 -42.74 -20.82
C LYS A 156 -4.64 -43.05 -19.39
N ARG A 157 -4.58 -42.07 -18.49
CA ARG A 157 -5.03 -42.17 -17.09
C ARG A 157 -6.55 -42.03 -16.92
N GLY A 158 -7.31 -41.84 -18.00
CA GLY A 158 -8.77 -41.81 -17.99
C GLY A 158 -9.40 -40.44 -18.29
N TYR A 159 -8.61 -39.37 -18.41
CA TYR A 159 -9.10 -38.03 -18.75
C TYR A 159 -9.21 -37.87 -20.27
N LYS A 160 -10.16 -38.60 -20.89
CA LYS A 160 -10.29 -38.72 -22.36
C LYS A 160 -10.43 -37.36 -23.08
N ASP A 161 -11.10 -36.41 -22.43
CA ASP A 161 -11.34 -35.07 -22.97
C ASP A 161 -10.26 -34.06 -22.56
N ALA A 162 -9.11 -34.51 -22.04
CA ALA A 162 -8.04 -33.60 -21.65
C ALA A 162 -7.50 -32.83 -22.86
N PHE A 163 -7.30 -31.53 -22.71
CA PHE A 163 -6.65 -30.68 -23.72
C PHE A 163 -5.89 -29.52 -23.07
N ALA A 164 -4.80 -29.10 -23.70
CA ALA A 164 -4.00 -27.97 -23.23
C ALA A 164 -4.64 -26.63 -23.62
N LYS A 165 -4.56 -25.65 -22.74
CA LYS A 165 -5.04 -24.29 -22.97
C LYS A 165 -4.21 -23.27 -22.21
N SER A 166 -4.20 -22.04 -22.71
CA SER A 166 -3.64 -20.89 -22.02
C SER A 166 -4.75 -20.13 -21.31
N VAL A 167 -4.54 -19.78 -20.05
CA VAL A 167 -5.50 -19.03 -19.22
C VAL A 167 -4.78 -17.96 -18.39
N PRO A 168 -5.42 -16.80 -18.14
CA PRO A 168 -4.93 -15.86 -17.13
C PRO A 168 -4.83 -16.53 -15.76
N GLU A 169 -3.71 -16.34 -15.07
CA GLU A 169 -3.46 -16.94 -13.76
C GLU A 169 -4.48 -16.48 -12.70
N VAL A 170 -4.97 -15.25 -12.81
CA VAL A 170 -6.01 -14.70 -11.91
C VAL A 170 -7.32 -15.50 -11.91
N LEU A 171 -7.54 -16.36 -12.91
CA LEU A 171 -8.72 -17.24 -12.99
C LEU A 171 -8.49 -18.63 -12.40
N LEU A 172 -7.26 -18.96 -12.00
CA LEU A 172 -6.88 -20.27 -11.47
C LEU A 172 -7.02 -20.28 -9.95
N HIS A 173 -8.01 -21.00 -9.45
CA HIS A 173 -8.19 -21.22 -8.01
C HIS A 173 -7.73 -22.62 -7.65
N GLU A 174 -6.89 -22.75 -6.63
CA GLU A 174 -6.38 -24.04 -6.16
C GLU A 174 -7.45 -24.83 -5.40
N LEU A 175 -7.53 -26.13 -5.63
CA LEU A 175 -8.37 -27.02 -4.83
C LEU A 175 -7.74 -27.24 -3.44
N ASN A 176 -8.32 -26.64 -2.40
CA ASN A 176 -7.80 -26.65 -1.03
C ASN A 176 -8.77 -27.27 0.01
N GLY A 177 -8.40 -27.19 1.29
CA GLY A 177 -9.16 -27.78 2.40
C GLY A 177 -10.58 -27.21 2.50
N PHE A 178 -10.73 -25.89 2.32
CA PHE A 178 -12.03 -25.23 2.29
C PHE A 178 -12.98 -25.85 1.25
N VAL A 179 -12.55 -25.96 -0.02
CA VAL A 179 -13.40 -26.48 -1.10
C VAL A 179 -13.78 -27.95 -0.86
N LEU A 180 -12.87 -28.72 -0.26
CA LEU A 180 -13.05 -30.12 0.10
C LEU A 180 -13.89 -30.33 1.37
N GLY A 181 -14.23 -29.25 2.11
CA GLY A 181 -14.95 -29.34 3.39
C GLY A 181 -14.11 -29.99 4.50
N LYS A 182 -12.79 -29.89 4.43
CA LYS A 182 -11.85 -30.35 5.47
C LYS A 182 -11.35 -29.13 6.26
N PRO A 183 -11.04 -29.29 7.56
CA PRO A 183 -10.36 -28.23 8.32
C PRO A 183 -9.08 -27.83 7.59
N ALA A 184 -8.73 -26.54 7.60
CA ALA A 184 -7.47 -26.04 7.06
C ALA A 184 -6.33 -26.90 7.63
N ALA A 185 -5.63 -27.62 6.76
CA ALA A 185 -4.57 -28.51 7.20
C ALA A 185 -3.43 -27.64 7.74
N THR A 186 -3.02 -27.89 8.98
CA THR A 186 -1.66 -27.54 9.42
C THR A 186 -0.72 -28.15 8.38
N GLN A 187 0.16 -27.34 7.79
CA GLN A 187 1.14 -27.84 6.82
C GLN A 187 2.08 -28.83 7.50
N GLU A 188 1.72 -30.10 7.50
CA GLU A 188 2.62 -31.21 7.74
C GLU A 188 2.62 -32.11 6.51
N GLY A 189 3.78 -32.14 5.83
CA GLY A 189 4.18 -33.24 4.96
C GLY A 189 3.78 -33.15 3.49
N MET A 190 4.47 -32.30 2.70
CA MET A 190 4.87 -32.61 1.32
C MET A 190 6.01 -31.68 0.87
N PHE A 191 7.18 -31.81 1.49
CA PHE A 191 8.43 -31.46 0.84
C PHE A 191 9.09 -32.77 0.42
N GLY A 192 9.12 -33.02 -0.88
CA GLY A 192 10.03 -33.99 -1.47
C GLY A 192 11.47 -33.53 -1.24
N GLU A 193 12.32 -34.51 -1.01
CA GLU A 193 13.74 -34.43 -0.63
C GLU A 193 14.55 -33.34 -1.35
N GLU A 194 15.18 -32.45 -0.56
CA GLU A 194 16.39 -31.74 -0.96
C GLU A 194 17.63 -32.53 -0.49
N PRO A 195 18.66 -32.70 -1.35
CA PRO A 195 19.85 -33.43 -1.00
C PRO A 195 20.80 -32.62 -0.11
N VAL A 196 21.09 -33.22 1.04
CA VAL A 196 22.33 -33.21 1.85
C VAL A 196 23.31 -32.04 1.67
N ALA A 197 23.44 -31.29 2.76
CA ALA A 197 24.45 -30.27 3.03
C ALA A 197 25.89 -30.71 2.78
N ALA A 198 26.62 -29.89 2.01
CA ALA A 198 28.08 -29.82 2.05
C ALA A 198 28.51 -28.71 3.02
N LYS A 199 29.24 -29.10 4.06
CA LYS A 199 29.87 -28.20 5.03
C LYS A 199 31.07 -27.51 4.36
N THR A 200 31.12 -26.18 4.44
CA THR A 200 32.38 -25.44 4.25
C THR A 200 32.53 -24.42 5.36
N SER A 201 33.54 -24.66 6.20
CA SER A 201 34.04 -23.80 7.26
C SER A 201 34.76 -22.58 6.68
N VAL A 202 34.52 -21.39 7.24
CA VAL A 202 35.36 -20.20 7.02
C VAL A 202 36.08 -19.88 8.33
N PRO A 203 37.43 -19.84 8.35
CA PRO A 203 38.21 -19.38 9.50
C PRO A 203 38.21 -17.84 9.59
N ALA A 204 38.27 -17.35 10.84
CA ALA A 204 38.59 -15.98 11.16
C ALA A 204 40.08 -15.70 10.89
N ASP A 205 40.39 -14.57 10.25
CA ASP A 205 41.57 -13.74 10.55
C ASP A 205 41.47 -12.41 9.78
N VAL A 206 41.56 -11.30 10.53
CA VAL A 206 41.63 -9.92 10.05
C VAL A 206 43.07 -9.44 10.26
N PRO A 207 43.77 -8.90 9.24
CA PRO A 207 44.95 -8.09 9.46
C PRO A 207 44.60 -6.59 9.51
N VAL A 208 45.16 -5.92 10.51
CA VAL A 208 45.10 -4.49 10.81
C VAL A 208 46.27 -3.78 10.12
N SER A 209 46.02 -2.55 9.66
CA SER A 209 47.00 -1.48 9.34
C SER A 209 47.78 -1.55 8.02
N TYR A 210 47.83 -0.42 7.31
CA TYR A 210 49.03 0.08 6.64
C TYR A 210 49.10 1.61 6.71
N ASP A 211 50.17 2.09 7.33
CA ASP A 211 50.67 3.48 7.31
C ASP A 211 51.32 3.81 5.96
N PHE A 212 51.32 5.10 5.56
CA PHE A 212 52.41 5.67 4.77
C PHE A 212 52.59 7.18 5.05
N GLU A 213 53.83 7.55 5.37
CA GLU A 213 54.31 8.90 5.66
C GLU A 213 54.61 9.75 4.41
N ALA A 214 54.84 11.03 4.67
CA ALA A 214 54.88 12.20 3.78
C ALA A 214 56.21 12.47 3.05
N GLY A 215 56.11 13.32 2.01
CA GLY A 215 57.22 14.12 1.44
C GLY A 215 56.81 14.93 0.19
N GLY A 216 56.62 16.26 0.32
CA GLY A 216 56.32 17.21 -0.79
C GLY A 216 57.58 17.83 -1.44
N PRO A 217 57.54 19.05 -2.05
CA PRO A 217 56.42 19.89 -2.53
C PRO A 217 56.65 20.45 -3.98
N VAL A 218 55.64 21.08 -4.61
CA VAL A 218 55.68 22.45 -5.19
C VAL A 218 54.24 22.91 -5.52
N VAL A 219 53.99 24.18 -5.18
CA VAL A 219 52.72 24.90 -5.04
C VAL A 219 52.31 25.61 -6.34
N ILE A 220 51.01 25.56 -6.70
CA ILE A 220 50.27 26.71 -7.24
C ILE A 220 48.87 26.73 -6.60
N LYS A 221 48.53 27.86 -5.96
CA LYS A 221 47.33 28.06 -5.13
C LYS A 221 46.09 28.30 -6.01
N SER A 222 45.03 27.51 -5.76
CA SER A 222 43.63 27.83 -6.10
C SER A 222 42.78 27.70 -4.84
N PRO A 223 41.75 28.55 -4.65
CA PRO A 223 41.02 28.63 -3.40
C PRO A 223 40.25 27.33 -3.14
N THR A 224 40.52 26.74 -1.98
CA THR A 224 39.97 25.49 -1.49
C THR A 224 38.43 25.55 -1.47
N ALA A 225 37.82 24.72 -2.30
CA ALA A 225 36.41 24.34 -2.17
C ALA A 225 36.23 23.63 -0.82
N PRO A 226 35.16 23.92 -0.04
CA PRO A 226 34.91 23.19 1.18
C PRO A 226 34.76 21.69 0.85
N GLU A 227 35.52 20.91 1.61
CA GLU A 227 35.59 19.46 1.61
C GLU A 227 34.18 18.87 1.70
N ALA A 228 33.81 18.06 0.70
CA ALA A 228 32.56 17.32 0.71
C ALA A 228 32.65 16.28 1.83
N GLU A 229 32.09 16.60 3.00
CA GLU A 229 31.92 15.63 4.07
C GLU A 229 31.23 14.38 3.50
N HIS A 230 31.88 13.22 3.63
CA HIS A 230 31.24 11.93 3.42
C HIS A 230 30.10 11.78 4.42
N TYR A 231 28.92 12.18 3.99
CA TYR A 231 27.69 12.08 4.75
C TYR A 231 27.32 10.61 4.95
N THR A 232 27.47 10.10 6.17
CA THR A 232 26.76 8.91 6.64
C THR A 232 25.31 9.32 6.93
N PRO A 233 24.30 8.75 6.24
CA PRO A 233 22.91 9.02 6.54
C PRO A 233 22.59 8.71 8.01
N PRO A 234 21.87 9.58 8.74
CA PRO A 234 21.23 9.18 9.97
C PRO A 234 20.28 8.03 9.60
N ALA A 235 20.38 6.94 10.36
CA ALA A 235 19.49 5.82 10.19
C ALA A 235 18.03 6.30 10.31
N GLN A 236 17.13 5.71 9.52
CA GLN A 236 15.67 5.96 9.57
C GLN A 236 15.08 5.85 11.00
N SER A 237 15.81 5.22 11.94
CA SER A 237 15.44 5.03 13.35
C SER A 237 15.27 6.32 14.16
N ASP A 238 15.95 7.42 13.82
CA ASP A 238 15.92 8.63 14.67
C ASP A 238 14.72 9.53 14.41
N LEU A 239 14.14 9.46 13.20
CA LEU A 239 12.99 10.28 12.83
C LEU A 239 11.71 9.81 13.51
N LEU A 240 11.53 8.49 13.65
CA LEU A 240 10.32 7.89 14.16
C LEU A 240 10.63 6.78 15.17
N TYR A 241 10.12 6.94 16.38
CA TYR A 241 10.16 5.93 17.43
C TYR A 241 8.82 5.95 18.19
N ARG A 242 8.48 4.85 18.86
CA ARG A 242 7.29 4.79 19.70
C ARG A 242 7.58 5.42 21.07
N PRO A 243 6.90 6.51 21.47
CA PRO A 243 7.23 7.23 22.69
C PRO A 243 6.77 6.48 23.95
N GLU A 244 7.38 6.82 25.08
CA GLU A 244 6.84 6.46 26.39
C GLU A 244 5.68 7.41 26.76
N ILE A 245 4.58 6.84 27.26
CA ILE A 245 3.41 7.65 27.63
C ILE A 245 3.67 8.35 28.97
N ARG A 246 3.63 9.69 28.98
CA ARG A 246 3.77 10.48 30.22
C ARG A 246 2.52 10.35 31.09
N THR A 247 2.67 9.59 32.18
CA THR A 247 1.58 9.28 33.12
C THR A 247 1.06 10.48 33.90
N LYS A 248 1.88 11.53 34.05
CA LYS A 248 1.55 12.76 34.82
C LYS A 248 0.94 13.88 33.96
N VAL A 249 0.71 13.64 32.68
CA VAL A 249 0.09 14.63 31.78
C VAL A 249 -1.40 14.31 31.62
N LYS A 250 -2.24 15.25 32.06
CA LYS A 250 -3.69 15.15 31.91
C LYS A 250 -4.11 15.50 30.49
N ARG A 251 -4.92 14.65 29.85
CA ARG A 251 -5.30 14.80 28.45
C ARG A 251 -6.72 14.30 28.17
N GLY A 252 -7.38 14.96 27.21
CA GLY A 252 -8.75 14.62 26.82
C GLY A 252 -8.84 13.25 26.15
N SER A 253 -7.83 12.88 25.36
CA SER A 253 -7.66 11.57 24.71
C SER A 253 -7.74 10.41 25.72
N ALA A 254 -6.91 10.46 26.77
CA ALA A 254 -6.91 9.48 27.86
C ALA A 254 -8.26 9.44 28.59
N LEU A 255 -8.88 10.60 28.85
CA LEU A 255 -10.21 10.64 29.49
C LEU A 255 -11.28 9.93 28.64
N GLN A 256 -11.27 10.12 27.32
CA GLN A 256 -12.23 9.45 26.43
C GLN A 256 -11.96 7.94 26.36
N LEU A 257 -10.69 7.52 26.30
CA LEU A 257 -10.32 6.11 26.38
C LEU A 257 -10.81 5.47 27.69
N GLN A 258 -10.54 6.10 28.84
CA GLN A 258 -11.00 5.64 30.15
C GLN A 258 -12.53 5.49 30.20
N LYS A 259 -13.30 6.43 29.64
CA LYS A 259 -14.77 6.34 29.58
C LYS A 259 -15.24 5.09 28.83
N ILE A 260 -14.59 4.77 27.71
CA ILE A 260 -14.94 3.60 26.90
C ILE A 260 -14.56 2.32 27.66
N LEU A 261 -13.33 2.23 28.15
CA LEU A 261 -12.84 1.06 28.90
C LEU A 261 -13.66 0.81 30.17
N LYS A 262 -14.11 1.87 30.85
CA LYS A 262 -14.98 1.76 32.04
C LYS A 262 -16.35 1.20 31.69
N ARG A 263 -16.96 1.69 30.61
CA ARG A 263 -18.26 1.17 30.12
C ARG A 263 -18.19 -0.32 29.77
N LEU A 264 -17.05 -0.77 29.24
CA LEU A 264 -16.80 -2.17 28.90
C LEU A 264 -16.38 -3.03 30.09
N GLY A 265 -16.21 -2.45 31.29
CA GLY A 265 -15.80 -3.18 32.50
C GLY A 265 -14.31 -3.47 32.61
N TYR A 266 -13.47 -2.93 31.72
CA TYR A 266 -12.01 -3.11 31.77
C TYR A 266 -11.31 -2.13 32.73
N TYR A 267 -11.92 -0.96 32.98
CA TYR A 267 -11.35 0.10 33.83
C TYR A 267 -12.25 0.40 35.03
N SER A 268 -11.74 0.19 36.25
CA SER A 268 -12.51 0.36 37.49
C SER A 268 -12.26 1.70 38.20
N SER A 269 -11.11 2.33 37.96
CA SER A 269 -10.70 3.56 38.66
C SER A 269 -11.47 4.81 38.20
N SER A 270 -11.15 5.95 38.80
CA SER A 270 -11.75 7.26 38.49
C SER A 270 -11.39 7.74 37.08
N LEU A 271 -12.31 8.49 36.47
CA LEU A 271 -12.13 9.10 35.15
C LEU A 271 -11.40 10.45 35.32
N ASP A 272 -10.08 10.41 35.32
CA ASP A 272 -9.23 11.56 35.68
C ASP A 272 -8.47 12.16 34.50
N GLY A 273 -8.42 11.45 33.36
CA GLY A 273 -7.68 11.86 32.17
C GLY A 273 -6.17 11.68 32.25
N TYR A 274 -5.67 10.94 33.24
CA TYR A 274 -4.26 10.54 33.31
C TYR A 274 -4.07 9.14 32.73
N TYR A 275 -3.06 8.98 31.87
CA TYR A 275 -2.69 7.65 31.37
C TYR A 275 -1.76 6.95 32.35
N GLY A 276 -2.29 6.57 33.51
CA GLY A 276 -1.54 5.80 34.52
C GLY A 276 -1.54 4.29 34.27
N ARG A 277 -0.93 3.53 35.19
CA ARG A 277 -0.89 2.06 35.16
C ARG A 277 -2.27 1.41 34.99
N GLY A 278 -3.31 2.00 35.62
CA GLY A 278 -4.68 1.49 35.51
C GLY A 278 -5.25 1.63 34.09
N THR A 279 -5.00 2.75 33.42
CA THR A 279 -5.44 2.97 32.03
C THR A 279 -4.70 2.04 31.07
N ALA A 280 -3.37 1.91 31.24
CA ALA A 280 -2.54 1.01 30.45
C ALA A 280 -3.00 -0.45 30.59
N GLY A 281 -3.15 -0.95 31.83
CA GLY A 281 -3.60 -2.32 32.07
C GLY A 281 -5.02 -2.59 31.55
N ALA A 282 -5.93 -1.62 31.62
CA ALA A 282 -7.27 -1.74 31.06
C ALA A 282 -7.26 -1.79 29.53
N TYR A 283 -6.40 -1.01 28.87
CA TYR A 283 -6.20 -1.07 27.42
C TYR A 283 -5.62 -2.42 26.98
N ASP A 284 -4.56 -2.89 27.64
CA ASP A 284 -3.95 -4.18 27.35
C ASP A 284 -4.93 -5.35 27.53
N LYS A 285 -5.75 -5.28 28.59
CA LYS A 285 -6.80 -6.27 28.82
C LYS A 285 -7.87 -6.22 27.73
N ALA A 286 -8.31 -5.03 27.32
CA ALA A 286 -9.25 -4.88 26.22
C ALA A 286 -8.70 -5.43 24.89
N LEU A 287 -7.43 -5.17 24.56
CA LEU A 287 -6.77 -5.77 23.39
C LEU A 287 -6.80 -7.31 23.43
N LYS A 288 -6.55 -7.90 24.60
CA LYS A 288 -6.47 -9.35 24.82
C LYS A 288 -7.81 -10.06 25.00
N GLU A 289 -8.89 -9.34 25.24
CA GLU A 289 -10.18 -9.97 25.59
C GLU A 289 -11.32 -9.55 24.66
N LEU A 290 -11.31 -8.32 24.14
CA LEU A 290 -12.39 -7.83 23.29
C LEU A 290 -12.29 -8.48 21.89
N PRO A 291 -13.28 -9.29 21.46
CA PRO A 291 -13.17 -10.05 20.20
C PRO A 291 -12.89 -9.20 18.97
N ALA A 292 -13.46 -8.00 18.90
CA ALA A 292 -13.21 -7.06 17.81
C ALA A 292 -11.73 -6.62 17.76
N LEU A 293 -11.13 -6.25 18.90
CA LEU A 293 -9.72 -5.84 18.95
C LEU A 293 -8.77 -7.02 18.65
N LYS A 294 -9.13 -8.24 19.04
CA LYS A 294 -8.40 -9.45 18.63
C LYS A 294 -8.39 -9.63 17.12
N LYS A 295 -9.57 -9.59 16.49
CA LYS A 295 -9.73 -9.71 15.02
C LYS A 295 -8.79 -8.72 14.32
N TYR A 296 -8.87 -7.44 14.69
CA TYR A 296 -8.10 -6.41 14.00
C TYR A 296 -6.60 -6.43 14.34
N SER A 297 -6.20 -6.89 15.53
CA SER A 297 -4.78 -7.10 15.84
C SER A 297 -4.15 -8.14 14.92
N VAL A 298 -4.90 -9.19 14.56
CA VAL A 298 -4.43 -10.18 13.58
C VAL A 298 -4.36 -9.57 12.18
N LEU A 299 -5.42 -8.87 11.73
CA LEU A 299 -5.43 -8.23 10.41
C LEU A 299 -4.31 -7.19 10.25
N ALA A 300 -4.02 -6.44 11.31
CA ALA A 300 -2.94 -5.46 11.34
C ALA A 300 -1.56 -6.05 11.03
N ASN A 301 -1.30 -7.31 11.39
CA ASN A 301 -0.03 -7.96 11.11
C ASN A 301 0.16 -8.32 9.63
N HIS A 302 -0.93 -8.36 8.85
CA HIS A 302 -0.92 -8.73 7.43
C HIS A 302 -1.15 -7.55 6.47
N LEU A 303 -1.19 -6.31 6.98
CA LEU A 303 -1.39 -5.10 6.18
C LEU A 303 -0.39 -4.98 5.01
N ASP A 304 0.86 -5.37 5.21
CA ASP A 304 1.91 -5.22 4.20
C ASP A 304 1.74 -6.23 3.05
N GLU A 305 1.31 -7.46 3.36
CA GLU A 305 1.01 -8.51 2.39
C GLU A 305 -0.26 -8.17 1.57
N LEU A 306 -1.22 -7.49 2.18
CA LEU A 306 -2.46 -7.04 1.54
C LEU A 306 -2.27 -5.84 0.61
N ASN A 307 -1.24 -5.02 0.87
CA ASN A 307 -0.92 -3.81 0.12
C ASN A 307 0.25 -3.98 -0.87
N ALA A 308 0.76 -5.20 -1.02
CA ALA A 308 1.83 -5.51 -1.97
C ALA A 308 1.30 -5.44 -3.41
N ALA A 309 1.41 -4.26 -4.03
CA ALA A 309 1.25 -4.07 -5.47
C ALA A 309 2.39 -3.21 -6.03
N GLU A 310 3.07 -3.83 -6.99
CA GLU A 310 3.81 -3.27 -8.13
C GLU A 310 5.04 -2.40 -7.87
N LYS A 311 6.19 -2.91 -8.33
CA LYS A 311 7.40 -2.11 -8.56
C LYS A 311 7.07 -1.05 -9.61
N GLU A 312 7.21 0.22 -9.24
CA GLU A 312 7.05 1.35 -10.15
C GLU A 312 8.22 1.36 -11.16
N ASP A 313 7.96 1.19 -12.46
CA ASP A 313 8.93 1.43 -13.55
C ASP A 313 8.86 2.91 -14.04
N GLY A 314 8.58 3.85 -13.13
CA GLY A 314 8.30 5.25 -13.46
C GLY A 314 9.40 6.24 -13.11
N LEU A 315 9.24 7.51 -13.48
CA LEU A 315 10.18 8.58 -13.11
C LEU A 315 10.43 8.67 -11.60
N GLN A 316 9.40 8.41 -10.79
CA GLN A 316 9.53 8.36 -9.32
C GLN A 316 10.56 7.32 -8.87
N TYR A 317 10.61 6.14 -9.51
CA TYR A 317 11.56 5.08 -9.19
C TYR A 317 12.99 5.54 -9.42
N TYR A 318 13.28 6.11 -10.59
CA TYR A 318 14.62 6.63 -10.87
C TYR A 318 15.03 7.76 -9.92
N ILE A 319 14.09 8.62 -9.51
CA ILE A 319 14.35 9.66 -8.49
C ILE A 319 14.68 9.01 -7.14
N ASN A 320 13.94 7.97 -6.74
CA ASN A 320 14.13 7.29 -5.46
C ASN A 320 15.45 6.52 -5.40
N THR A 321 15.84 5.87 -6.49
CA THR A 321 17.04 5.03 -6.60
C THR A 321 18.32 5.84 -6.78
N LEU A 322 18.22 7.14 -7.10
CA LEU A 322 19.36 8.01 -7.38
C LEU A 322 20.51 7.98 -6.35
N PRO A 323 20.26 7.96 -5.02
CA PRO A 323 21.34 7.90 -4.05
C PRO A 323 22.03 6.54 -3.95
N ASP A 324 21.34 5.46 -4.30
CA ASP A 324 21.75 4.07 -4.04
C ASP A 324 22.34 3.41 -5.30
N ASP A 325 21.72 3.63 -6.47
CA ASP A 325 22.22 3.20 -7.78
C ASP A 325 22.13 4.38 -8.77
N PRO A 326 23.09 5.33 -8.68
CA PRO A 326 23.08 6.51 -9.52
C PRO A 326 23.27 6.19 -11.00
N ALA A 327 23.99 5.11 -11.34
CA ALA A 327 24.21 4.76 -12.75
C ALA A 327 22.89 4.37 -13.43
N HIS A 328 22.11 3.49 -12.79
CA HIS A 328 20.79 3.11 -13.29
C HIS A 328 19.80 4.28 -13.26
N ALA A 329 19.75 5.00 -12.14
CA ALA A 329 18.87 6.15 -11.99
C ALA A 329 19.13 7.23 -13.05
N LEU A 330 20.38 7.62 -13.29
CA LEU A 330 20.72 8.64 -14.29
C LEU A 330 20.36 8.19 -15.71
N SER A 331 20.49 6.90 -16.02
CA SER A 331 20.03 6.35 -17.30
C SER A 331 18.52 6.59 -17.47
N GLY A 332 17.71 6.21 -16.49
CA GLY A 332 16.26 6.43 -16.52
C GLY A 332 15.85 7.90 -16.52
N LEU A 333 16.50 8.74 -15.72
CA LEU A 333 16.29 10.20 -15.70
C LEU A 333 16.65 10.84 -17.05
N SER A 334 17.67 10.34 -17.75
CA SER A 334 18.06 10.86 -19.06
C SER A 334 17.05 10.53 -20.17
N ALA A 335 16.33 9.41 -20.03
CA ALA A 335 15.30 8.98 -20.97
C ALA A 335 13.97 9.73 -20.77
N SER A 336 13.77 10.37 -19.62
CA SER A 336 12.54 11.11 -19.31
C SER A 336 12.59 12.55 -19.82
N SER A 337 11.51 12.99 -20.47
CA SER A 337 11.35 14.37 -20.92
C SER A 337 10.91 15.34 -19.81
N GLU A 338 10.49 14.84 -18.65
CA GLU A 338 9.92 15.64 -17.57
C GLU A 338 10.92 16.66 -16.99
N PRO A 339 10.44 17.83 -16.51
CA PRO A 339 11.32 18.84 -15.91
C PRO A 339 12.01 18.32 -14.64
N LEU A 340 11.31 17.52 -13.82
CA LEU A 340 11.91 16.92 -12.62
C LEU A 340 13.09 16.01 -12.95
N ALA A 341 13.06 15.30 -14.08
CA ALA A 341 14.17 14.44 -14.46
C ALA A 341 15.47 15.24 -14.70
N LYS A 342 15.35 16.40 -15.34
CA LYS A 342 16.47 17.35 -15.52
C LYS A 342 16.92 17.94 -14.19
N ALA A 343 15.98 18.33 -13.34
CA ALA A 343 16.26 18.90 -12.03
C ALA A 343 17.03 17.93 -11.11
N TYR A 344 16.65 16.65 -11.09
CA TYR A 344 17.36 15.63 -10.30
C TYR A 344 18.74 15.27 -10.87
N ARG A 345 18.91 15.32 -12.19
CA ARG A 345 20.25 15.24 -12.81
C ARG A 345 21.13 16.44 -12.43
N ALA A 346 20.56 17.65 -12.40
CA ALA A 346 21.26 18.85 -11.95
C ALA A 346 21.67 18.74 -10.47
N TYR A 347 20.75 18.29 -9.61
CA TYR A 347 21.04 17.99 -8.21
C TYR A 347 22.19 16.99 -8.06
N TRP A 348 22.13 15.84 -8.74
CA TRP A 348 23.18 14.82 -8.65
C TRP A 348 24.53 15.35 -9.13
N SER A 349 24.54 16.09 -10.24
CA SER A 349 25.74 16.73 -10.75
C SER A 349 26.31 17.74 -9.75
N PHE A 350 25.47 18.50 -9.06
CA PHE A 350 25.91 19.49 -8.08
C PHE A 350 26.53 18.80 -6.85
N VAL A 351 25.89 17.78 -6.28
CA VAL A 351 26.42 17.12 -5.08
C VAL A 351 27.67 16.29 -5.35
N THR A 352 27.91 15.88 -6.60
CA THR A 352 29.10 15.10 -6.99
C THR A 352 30.24 15.94 -7.53
N ARG A 353 29.96 17.02 -8.26
CA ARG A 353 30.97 17.83 -8.97
C ARG A 353 30.97 19.31 -8.59
N GLY A 354 30.05 19.74 -7.73
CA GLY A 354 29.87 21.14 -7.34
C GLY A 354 29.19 22.01 -8.40
N PRO A 355 29.19 23.34 -8.19
CA PRO A 355 28.71 24.33 -9.14
C PRO A 355 29.37 24.18 -10.51
N SER A 356 28.57 24.07 -11.58
CA SER A 356 29.10 23.93 -12.95
C SER A 356 28.12 24.44 -13.99
N ARG A 357 28.61 24.64 -15.22
CA ARG A 357 27.76 25.00 -16.36
C ARG A 357 26.68 23.94 -16.61
N GLU A 358 27.01 22.65 -16.47
CA GLU A 358 26.05 21.57 -16.66
C GLU A 358 24.89 21.64 -15.65
N VAL A 359 25.18 21.95 -14.39
CA VAL A 359 24.13 22.15 -13.37
C VAL A 359 23.23 23.32 -13.77
N ASN A 360 23.82 24.44 -14.19
CA ASN A 360 23.07 25.62 -14.61
C ASN A 360 22.17 25.30 -15.82
N ASP A 361 22.72 24.65 -16.84
CA ASP A 361 21.99 24.33 -18.07
C ASP A 361 20.82 23.38 -17.77
N LEU A 362 21.05 22.31 -17.00
CA LEU A 362 20.01 21.36 -16.64
C LEU A 362 18.90 21.99 -15.78
N MET A 363 19.27 22.76 -14.76
CA MET A 363 18.29 23.30 -13.82
C MET A 363 17.49 24.46 -14.41
N ASN A 364 18.12 25.36 -15.20
CA ASN A 364 17.37 26.38 -15.92
C ASN A 364 16.44 25.76 -16.97
N ALA A 365 16.89 24.74 -17.71
CA ALA A 365 16.01 24.01 -18.62
C ALA A 365 14.80 23.37 -17.91
N ALA A 366 15.01 22.81 -16.71
CA ALA A 366 13.95 22.27 -15.89
C ALA A 366 12.95 23.36 -15.44
N VAL A 367 13.43 24.52 -14.99
CA VAL A 367 12.62 25.67 -14.62
C VAL A 367 11.80 26.19 -15.80
N HIS A 368 12.44 26.49 -16.93
CA HIS A 368 11.75 27.01 -18.12
C HIS A 368 10.66 26.04 -18.60
N GLN A 369 10.92 24.74 -18.54
CA GLN A 369 9.95 23.73 -18.92
C GLN A 369 8.77 23.64 -17.93
N ALA A 370 9.04 23.66 -16.62
CA ALA A 370 7.99 23.54 -15.59
C ALA A 370 7.02 24.74 -15.60
N TYR A 371 7.49 25.91 -16.02
CA TYR A 371 6.73 27.17 -16.06
C TYR A 371 6.37 27.61 -17.48
N ALA A 372 6.40 26.69 -18.46
CA ALA A 372 6.04 27.00 -19.84
C ALA A 372 4.55 27.34 -20.00
N ASP A 373 3.67 26.80 -19.14
CA ASP A 373 2.27 27.20 -19.09
C ASP A 373 2.14 28.53 -18.32
N PRO A 374 1.66 29.62 -18.95
CA PRO A 374 1.48 30.91 -18.29
C PRO A 374 0.46 30.88 -17.13
N LYS A 375 -0.32 29.80 -16.97
CA LYS A 375 -1.25 29.60 -15.85
C LYS A 375 -0.58 29.01 -14.61
N THR A 376 0.66 28.50 -14.72
CA THR A 376 1.37 27.92 -13.59
C THR A 376 1.68 29.00 -12.55
N PRO A 377 1.24 28.86 -11.28
CA PRO A 377 1.51 29.86 -10.25
C PRO A 377 3.01 30.03 -9.99
N VAL A 378 3.50 31.26 -10.14
CA VAL A 378 4.92 31.61 -9.93
C VAL A 378 5.13 32.07 -8.49
N PRO A 379 6.06 31.45 -7.73
CA PRO A 379 6.44 31.91 -6.40
C PRO A 379 6.87 33.38 -6.37
N SER A 380 6.56 34.08 -5.29
CA SER A 380 7.01 35.46 -5.10
C SER A 380 8.53 35.56 -5.12
N ARG A 381 9.08 36.55 -5.84
CA ARG A 381 10.53 36.78 -6.03
C ARG A 381 11.27 35.71 -6.86
N PHE A 382 10.54 34.88 -7.60
CA PHE A 382 11.11 33.95 -8.57
C PHE A 382 10.75 34.39 -10.00
N ASP A 383 11.74 34.38 -10.90
CA ASP A 383 11.55 34.69 -12.32
C ASP A 383 11.88 33.46 -13.18
N PRO A 384 10.88 32.71 -13.65
CA PRO A 384 11.12 31.49 -14.42
C PRO A 384 11.71 31.77 -15.81
N ALA A 385 11.78 33.02 -16.27
CA ALA A 385 12.42 33.40 -17.54
C ALA A 385 13.91 33.75 -17.37
N ALA A 386 14.38 33.98 -16.15
CA ALA A 386 15.77 34.30 -15.88
C ALA A 386 16.69 33.08 -16.03
N THR A 387 17.97 33.33 -16.33
CA THR A 387 19.02 32.32 -16.28
C THR A 387 19.80 32.45 -14.98
N TYR A 388 19.75 31.40 -14.16
CA TYR A 388 20.38 31.36 -12.85
C TYR A 388 21.72 30.61 -12.89
N ALA A 389 22.68 31.12 -12.12
CA ALA A 389 23.87 30.36 -11.75
C ALA A 389 23.66 29.76 -10.34
N TYR A 390 23.87 28.45 -10.20
CA TYR A 390 23.68 27.74 -8.94
C TYR A 390 25.02 27.61 -8.21
N ALA A 391 25.32 28.58 -7.35
CA ALA A 391 26.57 28.61 -6.59
C ALA A 391 26.50 27.81 -5.28
N ASN A 392 25.30 27.56 -4.75
CA ASN A 392 25.08 26.83 -3.51
C ASN A 392 23.89 25.86 -3.63
N LEU A 393 23.91 24.83 -2.79
CA LEU A 393 22.89 23.78 -2.79
C LEU A 393 21.52 24.32 -2.38
N SER A 394 21.46 25.29 -1.46
CA SER A 394 20.20 25.86 -0.97
C SER A 394 19.36 26.46 -2.09
N GLN A 395 19.97 27.23 -2.99
CA GLN A 395 19.28 27.80 -4.16
C GLN A 395 18.83 26.72 -5.13
N LEU A 396 19.65 25.68 -5.33
CA LEU A 396 19.30 24.55 -6.20
C LEU A 396 18.09 23.79 -5.65
N ILE A 397 18.10 23.44 -4.36
CA ILE A 397 16.98 22.74 -3.71
C ILE A 397 15.74 23.65 -3.63
N LEU A 398 15.91 24.96 -3.48
CA LEU A 398 14.81 25.92 -3.56
C LEU A 398 14.12 25.85 -4.93
N HIS A 399 14.86 25.95 -6.03
CA HIS A 399 14.28 25.85 -7.38
C HIS A 399 13.75 24.45 -7.68
N LEU A 400 14.37 23.39 -7.15
CA LEU A 400 13.83 22.03 -7.21
C LEU A 400 12.44 21.96 -6.57
N SER A 401 12.25 22.61 -5.41
CA SER A 401 10.94 22.66 -4.75
C SER A 401 9.92 23.48 -5.53
N TYR A 402 10.33 24.53 -6.26
CA TYR A 402 9.45 25.27 -7.17
C TYR A 402 8.97 24.39 -8.32
N ILE A 403 9.87 23.61 -8.91
CA ILE A 403 9.52 22.66 -9.97
C ILE A 403 8.53 21.61 -9.45
N HIS A 404 8.72 21.08 -8.23
CA HIS A 404 7.74 20.16 -7.60
C HIS A 404 6.35 20.79 -7.47
N ARG A 405 6.26 22.07 -7.09
CA ARG A 405 4.98 22.79 -7.01
C ARG A 405 4.34 23.00 -8.38
N ALA A 406 5.16 23.32 -9.39
CA ALA A 406 4.70 23.54 -10.75
C ALA A 406 4.13 22.28 -11.42
N VAL A 407 4.79 21.13 -11.24
CA VAL A 407 4.32 19.84 -11.81
C VAL A 407 3.19 19.19 -10.99
N GLY A 408 2.99 19.65 -9.75
CA GLY A 408 1.93 19.19 -8.86
C GLY A 408 2.22 17.86 -8.16
N LYS A 409 1.20 17.00 -8.09
CA LYS A 409 1.17 15.80 -7.22
C LYS A 409 1.48 14.48 -7.94
N SER A 410 1.90 14.52 -9.19
CA SER A 410 2.21 13.31 -9.96
C SER A 410 3.46 12.61 -9.44
N ILE A 411 4.46 13.38 -9.02
CA ILE A 411 5.76 12.90 -8.53
C ILE A 411 6.01 13.54 -7.17
N ALA A 412 6.38 12.73 -6.20
CA ALA A 412 6.68 13.17 -4.85
C ALA A 412 8.17 13.52 -4.72
N ALA A 413 8.46 14.58 -3.96
CA ALA A 413 9.80 14.83 -3.46
C ALA A 413 10.26 13.62 -2.62
N PRO A 414 11.40 13.00 -2.95
CA PRO A 414 11.82 11.76 -2.32
C PRO A 414 12.27 12.03 -0.90
N CYS A 415 12.08 11.04 -0.02
CA CYS A 415 12.44 11.21 1.38
C CYS A 415 13.94 11.48 1.55
N TRP A 416 14.78 10.79 0.77
CA TRP A 416 16.22 10.90 0.89
C TRP A 416 16.72 12.35 0.75
N LEU A 417 15.98 13.22 0.06
CA LEU A 417 16.33 14.63 -0.08
C LEU A 417 16.29 15.36 1.28
N PHE A 418 15.28 15.05 2.10
CA PHE A 418 15.11 15.60 3.45
C PHE A 418 16.06 14.95 4.45
N GLN A 419 16.39 13.67 4.27
CA GLN A 419 17.38 13.01 5.10
C GLN A 419 18.76 13.62 4.85
N ARG A 420 19.22 13.65 3.59
CA ARG A 420 20.56 14.11 3.20
C ARG A 420 20.78 15.62 3.38
N HIS A 421 19.75 16.42 3.18
CA HIS A 421 19.83 17.88 3.22
C HIS A 421 18.70 18.50 4.06
N PRO A 422 18.64 18.21 5.37
CA PRO A 422 17.49 18.57 6.19
C PRO A 422 17.31 20.09 6.28
N LYS A 423 18.40 20.86 6.37
CA LYS A 423 18.34 22.32 6.47
C LYS A 423 17.83 22.95 5.18
N GLU A 424 18.43 22.58 4.04
CA GLU A 424 18.09 23.11 2.72
C GLU A 424 16.70 22.66 2.27
N ALA A 425 16.36 21.38 2.45
CA ALA A 425 15.07 20.84 2.05
C ALA A 425 13.93 21.41 2.88
N LEU A 426 14.04 21.47 4.21
CA LEU A 426 12.99 22.09 5.03
C LEU A 426 12.81 23.57 4.67
N SER A 427 13.90 24.33 4.51
CA SER A 427 13.83 25.73 4.10
C SER A 427 13.17 25.93 2.73
N ALA A 428 13.38 25.03 1.77
CA ALA A 428 12.84 25.12 0.42
C ALA A 428 11.36 24.69 0.34
N PHE A 429 11.00 23.62 1.06
CA PHE A 429 9.65 23.07 1.02
C PHE A 429 8.67 23.77 1.99
N GLU A 430 9.16 24.64 2.91
CA GLU A 430 8.36 25.47 3.83
C GLU A 430 8.43 27.00 3.56
N PRO A 431 8.06 27.52 2.38
CA PRO A 431 8.30 28.93 2.03
C PRO A 431 7.52 29.94 2.89
N GLU A 432 6.61 29.51 3.77
CA GLU A 432 5.81 30.36 4.67
C GLU A 432 5.85 29.87 6.13
N GLY A 433 6.87 29.10 6.51
CA GLY A 433 7.00 28.57 7.86
C GLY A 433 6.07 27.40 8.19
N SER A 434 5.38 26.84 7.19
CA SER A 434 4.55 25.63 7.32
C SER A 434 4.67 24.71 6.10
N MET A 435 4.86 23.41 6.34
CA MET A 435 4.75 22.37 5.32
C MET A 435 3.29 22.05 4.93
N THR A 436 2.26 22.80 5.35
CA THR A 436 0.86 22.39 5.12
C THR A 436 0.34 22.68 3.71
N GLN A 437 1.08 23.37 2.84
CA GLN A 437 0.65 23.70 1.47
C GLN A 437 0.54 22.46 0.58
N ALA A 438 -0.67 22.15 0.12
CA ALA A 438 -0.99 20.87 -0.54
C ALA A 438 -0.80 20.90 -2.07
N ASP A 439 0.11 21.69 -2.61
CA ASP A 439 0.38 21.83 -4.05
C ASP A 439 1.44 20.83 -4.57
N TYR A 440 2.27 20.27 -3.68
CA TYR A 440 3.24 19.20 -4.00
C TYR A 440 3.09 17.99 -3.07
N ARG A 441 3.74 16.85 -3.40
CA ARG A 441 3.81 15.66 -2.52
C ARG A 441 5.22 15.43 -2.00
N ILE A 442 5.31 14.85 -0.81
CA ILE A 442 6.54 14.32 -0.20
C ILE A 442 6.34 12.82 -0.01
N GLN A 443 7.32 12.03 -0.42
CA GLN A 443 7.35 10.59 -0.20
C GLN A 443 7.44 10.28 1.30
N ALA A 444 6.83 9.18 1.73
CA ALA A 444 6.94 8.72 3.11
C ALA A 444 8.41 8.54 3.52
N CYS A 445 8.82 9.22 4.60
CA CYS A 445 10.16 9.09 5.17
C CYS A 445 10.29 7.98 6.21
N ALA A 446 9.25 7.88 7.01
CA ALA A 446 8.94 6.77 7.88
C ALA A 446 7.40 6.75 7.99
N GLY A 447 6.85 5.60 8.35
CA GLY A 447 5.41 5.44 8.51
C GLY A 447 5.07 5.18 9.97
N PHE A 448 4.09 5.93 10.50
CA PHE A 448 3.53 5.66 11.82
C PHE A 448 2.89 4.25 11.91
N ASP A 449 2.66 3.59 10.77
CA ASP A 449 2.30 2.17 10.64
C ASP A 449 3.40 1.20 11.12
N GLN A 450 4.55 1.69 11.57
CA GLN A 450 5.47 0.90 12.40
C GLN A 450 4.95 0.69 13.83
N TRP A 451 4.00 1.50 14.30
CA TRP A 451 3.41 1.35 15.63
C TRP A 451 2.22 0.38 15.58
N PRO A 452 2.18 -0.65 16.46
CA PRO A 452 1.08 -1.60 16.51
C PRO A 452 -0.31 -0.94 16.64
N GLU A 453 -0.40 0.15 17.41
CA GLU A 453 -1.65 0.88 17.62
C GLU A 453 -2.15 1.57 16.35
N VAL A 454 -1.22 2.08 15.53
CA VAL A 454 -1.55 2.72 14.24
C VAL A 454 -1.93 1.66 13.21
N ARG A 455 -1.21 0.53 13.14
CA ARG A 455 -1.60 -0.60 12.27
C ARG A 455 -2.99 -1.12 12.60
N LEU A 456 -3.26 -1.29 13.90
CA LEU A 456 -4.57 -1.69 14.40
C LEU A 456 -5.65 -0.69 13.97
N LEU A 457 -5.39 0.61 14.12
CA LEU A 457 -6.31 1.66 13.70
C LEU A 457 -6.57 1.66 12.18
N ILE A 458 -5.53 1.47 11.37
CA ILE A 458 -5.62 1.36 9.91
C ILE A 458 -6.46 0.15 9.52
N ALA A 459 -6.20 -1.03 10.10
CA ALA A 459 -6.96 -2.26 9.82
C ALA A 459 -8.46 -2.10 10.14
N ILE A 460 -8.80 -1.40 11.24
CA ILE A 460 -10.20 -1.07 11.57
C ILE A 460 -10.77 -0.08 10.56
N GLY A 461 -9.99 0.92 10.15
CA GLY A 461 -10.36 1.90 9.13
C GLY A 461 -10.70 1.24 7.80
N GLU A 462 -9.84 0.35 7.31
CA GLU A 462 -10.07 -0.41 6.07
C GLU A 462 -11.39 -1.19 6.11
N ASP A 463 -11.70 -1.86 7.23
CA ASP A 463 -12.97 -2.57 7.41
C ASP A 463 -14.17 -1.60 7.45
N LEU A 464 -14.02 -0.45 8.11
CA LEU A 464 -15.01 0.64 8.07
C LEU A 464 -15.23 1.20 6.66
N ASN A 465 -14.33 0.94 5.71
CA ASN A 465 -14.43 1.41 4.33
C ASN A 465 -14.40 0.28 3.28
N ALA A 466 -14.65 -0.97 3.68
CA ALA A 466 -14.42 -2.14 2.82
C ALA A 466 -15.14 -2.08 1.47
N MET A 467 -16.25 -1.34 1.39
CA MET A 467 -17.04 -1.17 0.16
C MET A 467 -16.43 -0.22 -0.87
N SER A 468 -15.47 0.62 -0.47
CA SER A 468 -14.93 1.70 -1.31
C SER A 468 -13.51 2.03 -0.86
N PRO A 469 -12.54 1.12 -1.05
CA PRO A 469 -11.16 1.32 -0.62
C PRO A 469 -10.61 2.64 -1.18
N PRO A 470 -9.76 3.36 -0.43
CA PRO A 470 -9.27 4.65 -0.89
C PRO A 470 -8.41 4.49 -2.14
N ALA A 471 -8.56 5.42 -3.09
CA ALA A 471 -7.72 5.43 -4.28
C ALA A 471 -6.23 5.63 -3.90
N PRO A 472 -5.26 5.08 -4.67
CA PRO A 472 -3.84 5.17 -4.33
C PRO A 472 -3.32 6.59 -4.14
N ASP A 473 -3.83 7.55 -4.93
CA ASP A 473 -3.48 8.96 -4.82
C ASP A 473 -3.96 9.58 -3.50
N VAL A 474 -5.15 9.19 -3.02
CA VAL A 474 -5.68 9.62 -1.71
C VAL A 474 -4.79 9.11 -0.59
N LEU A 475 -4.41 7.82 -0.62
CA LEU A 475 -3.48 7.24 0.36
C LEU A 475 -2.12 7.94 0.34
N ALA A 476 -1.60 8.21 -0.85
CA ALA A 476 -0.29 8.82 -0.97
C ALA A 476 -0.27 10.30 -0.59
N ASN A 477 -1.37 11.03 -0.82
CA ASN A 477 -1.58 12.38 -0.28
C ASN A 477 -1.66 12.36 1.25
N ALA A 478 -2.34 11.38 1.82
CA ALA A 478 -2.45 11.19 3.25
C ALA A 478 -1.08 10.90 3.89
N ARG A 479 -0.30 9.98 3.30
CA ARG A 479 1.10 9.70 3.70
C ARG A 479 2.00 10.94 3.57
N SER A 480 1.82 11.74 2.53
CA SER A 480 2.55 13.00 2.40
C SER A 480 2.25 13.97 3.54
N ARG A 481 1.00 14.08 3.98
CA ARG A 481 0.64 14.91 5.16
C ARG A 481 1.26 14.39 6.45
N GLN A 482 1.23 13.07 6.68
CA GLN A 482 1.90 12.46 7.84
C GLN A 482 3.39 12.79 7.85
N THR A 483 4.05 12.69 6.70
CA THR A 483 5.48 12.98 6.56
C THR A 483 5.80 14.44 6.86
N ARG A 484 4.91 15.37 6.52
CA ARG A 484 5.10 16.80 6.83
C ARG A 484 5.07 17.07 8.33
N TYR A 485 4.16 16.44 9.07
CA TYR A 485 4.14 16.53 10.53
C TYR A 485 5.36 15.86 11.18
N LEU A 486 5.88 14.80 10.56
CA LEU A 486 7.10 14.11 11.01
C LEU A 486 8.36 14.95 10.82
N LEU A 487 8.54 15.54 9.63
CA LEU A 487 9.77 16.26 9.25
C LEU A 487 9.85 17.66 9.85
N SER A 488 8.71 18.32 10.08
CA SER A 488 8.64 19.67 10.65
C SER A 488 7.53 19.77 11.69
N PRO A 489 7.76 19.24 12.91
CA PRO A 489 6.79 19.26 14.00
C PRO A 489 6.69 20.68 14.61
N LYS A 490 6.06 21.60 13.88
CA LYS A 490 5.80 22.97 14.35
C LYS A 490 4.38 23.10 14.93
N PRO A 491 4.18 23.93 15.97
CA PRO A 491 2.84 24.21 16.48
C PRO A 491 1.87 24.63 15.36
N LEU A 492 0.71 23.98 15.31
CA LEU A 492 -0.35 24.41 14.40
C LEU A 492 -1.01 25.70 14.88
N PRO A 493 -1.49 26.56 13.97
CA PRO A 493 -2.34 27.69 14.33
C PRO A 493 -3.53 27.23 15.19
N ALA A 494 -3.94 28.09 16.14
CA ALA A 494 -5.04 27.78 17.04
C ALA A 494 -6.36 27.49 16.28
N SER A 495 -6.62 28.22 15.19
CA SER A 495 -7.76 27.99 14.29
C SER A 495 -7.74 26.58 13.70
N GLN A 496 -6.60 26.17 13.13
CA GLN A 496 -6.44 24.84 12.55
C GLN A 496 -6.59 23.74 13.60
N THR A 497 -6.06 23.96 14.81
CA THR A 497 -6.23 23.02 15.92
C THR A 497 -7.70 22.89 16.33
N ALA A 498 -8.44 24.00 16.37
CA ALA A 498 -9.87 23.99 16.66
C ALA A 498 -10.68 23.26 15.56
N ASP A 499 -10.33 23.46 14.29
CA ASP A 499 -10.96 22.78 13.16
C ASP A 499 -10.76 21.26 13.22
N LEU A 500 -9.53 20.81 13.53
CA LEU A 500 -9.21 19.40 13.73
C LEU A 500 -9.98 18.78 14.90
N GLN A 501 -10.14 19.52 16.00
CA GLN A 501 -10.95 19.07 17.15
C GLN A 501 -12.45 18.97 16.79
N ALA A 502 -12.99 19.96 16.08
CA ALA A 502 -14.38 19.93 15.62
C ALA A 502 -14.62 18.76 14.65
N ARG A 503 -13.66 18.51 13.76
CA ARG A 503 -13.67 17.40 12.81
C ARG A 503 -13.62 16.05 13.51
N GLN A 504 -12.73 15.86 14.50
CA GLN A 504 -12.72 14.67 15.36
C GLN A 504 -14.09 14.46 16.03
N LYS A 505 -14.65 15.51 16.66
CA LYS A 505 -15.94 15.41 17.35
C LYS A 505 -17.05 14.94 16.40
N ARG A 506 -17.09 15.49 15.19
CA ARG A 506 -18.04 15.10 14.14
C ARG A 506 -17.84 13.65 13.70
N LEU A 507 -16.61 13.22 13.45
CA LEU A 507 -16.30 11.82 13.11
C LEU A 507 -16.85 10.86 14.16
N ILE A 508 -16.51 11.10 15.43
CA ILE A 508 -16.94 10.22 16.53
C ILE A 508 -18.46 10.22 16.69
N SER A 509 -19.11 11.37 16.56
CA SER A 509 -20.58 11.48 16.61
C SER A 509 -21.26 10.69 15.50
N ASN A 510 -20.76 10.80 14.26
CA ASN A 510 -21.34 10.11 13.11
C ASN A 510 -21.10 8.59 13.19
N LEU A 511 -19.95 8.16 13.68
CA LEU A 511 -19.69 6.77 13.99
C LEU A 511 -20.61 6.24 15.10
N ASP A 512 -20.88 7.02 16.15
CA ASP A 512 -21.82 6.63 17.21
C ASP A 512 -23.26 6.47 16.68
N VAL A 513 -23.70 7.34 15.77
CA VAL A 513 -25.00 7.20 15.08
C VAL A 513 -25.04 5.94 14.22
N TRP A 514 -23.96 5.64 13.49
CA TRP A 514 -23.87 4.43 12.68
C TRP A 514 -23.83 3.15 13.53
N ALA A 515 -23.10 3.18 14.64
CA ALA A 515 -23.03 2.12 15.64
C ALA A 515 -24.40 1.79 16.24
N GLY A 516 -25.28 2.78 16.39
CA GLY A 516 -26.63 2.59 16.92
C GLY A 516 -27.56 1.78 16.01
N LYS A 517 -27.18 1.54 14.75
CA LYS A 517 -28.02 0.82 13.78
C LYS A 517 -27.92 -0.70 13.87
N ASP A 518 -26.78 -1.24 14.31
CA ASP A 518 -26.52 -2.68 14.33
C ASP A 518 -25.47 -3.05 15.41
N PRO A 519 -25.68 -4.13 16.21
CA PRO A 519 -24.68 -4.61 17.17
C PRO A 519 -23.29 -4.91 16.60
N LEU A 520 -23.18 -5.32 15.33
CA LEU A 520 -21.90 -5.52 14.65
C LEU A 520 -21.19 -4.17 14.43
N HIS A 521 -21.91 -3.16 13.93
CA HIS A 521 -21.35 -1.80 13.80
C HIS A 521 -20.88 -1.27 15.14
N GLN A 522 -21.64 -1.51 16.21
CA GLN A 522 -21.25 -1.12 17.57
C GLN A 522 -19.91 -1.74 17.98
N LYS A 523 -19.66 -3.02 17.66
CA LYS A 523 -18.38 -3.69 17.95
C LYS A 523 -17.22 -3.05 17.19
N ILE A 524 -17.40 -2.77 15.89
CA ILE A 524 -16.38 -2.14 15.05
C ILE A 524 -16.06 -0.73 15.54
N VAL A 525 -17.09 0.10 15.76
CA VAL A 525 -16.91 1.48 16.24
C VAL A 525 -16.29 1.52 17.63
N THR A 526 -16.64 0.58 18.51
CA THR A 526 -16.00 0.48 19.83
C THR A 526 -14.51 0.19 19.70
N ALA A 527 -14.12 -0.77 18.85
CA ALA A 527 -12.70 -1.06 18.59
C ALA A 527 -11.98 0.14 17.95
N PHE A 528 -12.63 0.83 17.01
CA PHE A 528 -12.11 2.05 16.39
C PHE A 528 -11.83 3.12 17.44
N LYS A 529 -12.80 3.44 18.30
CA LYS A 529 -12.64 4.51 19.31
C LYS A 529 -11.53 4.18 20.32
N ILE A 530 -11.40 2.92 20.75
CA ILE A 530 -10.31 2.50 21.63
C ILE A 530 -8.96 2.72 20.96
N SER A 531 -8.79 2.24 19.73
CA SER A 531 -7.53 2.34 18.96
C SER A 531 -7.21 3.80 18.60
N TYR A 532 -8.23 4.58 18.25
CA TYR A 532 -8.13 5.99 17.93
C TYR A 532 -7.59 6.79 19.13
N TYR A 533 -8.23 6.68 20.30
CA TYR A 533 -7.82 7.47 21.46
C TYR A 533 -6.49 6.98 22.05
N GLN A 534 -6.19 5.68 21.98
CA GLN A 534 -4.86 5.17 22.32
C GLN A 534 -3.78 5.79 21.40
N THR A 535 -4.01 5.76 20.09
CA THR A 535 -3.07 6.32 19.10
C THR A 535 -2.90 7.82 19.31
N GLN A 536 -3.97 8.55 19.63
CA GLN A 536 -3.89 9.96 19.96
C GLN A 536 -2.99 10.22 21.18
N VAL A 537 -3.09 9.43 22.25
CA VAL A 537 -2.22 9.56 23.43
C VAL A 537 -0.75 9.39 23.03
N LEU A 538 -0.43 8.36 22.24
CA LEU A 538 0.92 8.11 21.76
C LEU A 538 1.44 9.25 20.89
N LEU A 539 0.66 9.74 19.93
CA LEU A 539 1.05 10.86 19.08
C LEU A 539 1.27 12.15 19.89
N GLU A 540 0.44 12.41 20.91
CA GLU A 540 0.64 13.54 21.82
C GLU A 540 1.99 13.44 22.55
N ASP A 541 2.38 12.26 23.04
CA ASP A 541 3.70 12.07 23.67
C ASP A 541 4.86 12.16 22.67
N PHE A 542 4.70 11.62 21.47
CA PHE A 542 5.70 11.72 20.41
C PHE A 542 6.02 13.18 20.08
N TYR A 543 5.00 14.03 19.96
CA TYR A 543 5.22 15.45 19.70
C TYR A 543 5.73 16.21 20.93
N MET A 544 5.37 15.79 22.15
CA MET A 544 5.96 16.37 23.38
C MET A 544 7.45 16.04 23.53
N ASP A 545 7.91 14.91 22.99
CA ASP A 545 9.35 14.62 22.93
C ASP A 545 10.11 15.49 21.92
N LYS A 546 9.40 16.23 21.06
CA LYS A 546 9.95 17.24 20.14
C LYS A 546 9.87 18.65 20.72
N ASP A 547 9.99 18.76 22.05
CA ASP A 547 9.97 20.00 22.82
C ASP A 547 8.67 20.84 22.72
N LEU A 548 7.57 20.21 22.31
CA LEU A 548 6.26 20.86 22.26
C LEU A 548 5.52 20.72 23.59
N ASN A 549 4.80 21.76 23.99
CA ASN A 549 3.92 21.67 25.15
C ASN A 549 2.66 20.82 24.83
N PRO A 550 1.89 20.36 25.84
CA PRO A 550 0.75 19.48 25.62
C PRO A 550 -0.31 19.99 24.64
N ASP A 551 -0.58 21.29 24.61
CA ASP A 551 -1.59 21.86 23.70
C ASP A 551 -1.10 21.92 22.25
N GLN A 552 0.18 22.25 22.05
CA GLN A 552 0.82 22.24 20.74
C GLN A 552 0.93 20.81 20.19
N ALA A 553 1.36 19.88 21.04
CA ALA A 553 1.47 18.46 20.69
C ALA A 553 0.11 17.85 20.32
N LYS A 554 -0.96 18.24 21.02
CA LYS A 554 -2.34 17.83 20.69
C LYS A 554 -2.75 18.27 19.28
N GLY A 555 -2.42 19.49 18.87
CA GLY A 555 -2.72 19.98 17.51
C GLY A 555 -2.10 19.09 16.43
N LEU A 556 -0.80 18.83 16.54
CA LEU A 556 -0.07 17.95 15.61
C LEU A 556 -0.52 16.50 15.68
N ALA A 557 -0.81 15.99 16.88
CA ALA A 557 -1.34 14.64 17.07
C ALA A 557 -2.68 14.46 16.34
N LEU A 558 -3.58 15.44 16.44
CA LEU A 558 -4.85 15.42 15.71
C LEU A 558 -4.66 15.53 14.20
N GLY A 559 -3.74 16.37 13.73
CA GLY A 559 -3.42 16.49 12.30
C GLY A 559 -2.86 15.18 11.73
N THR A 560 -1.95 14.55 12.46
CA THR A 560 -1.36 13.26 12.09
C THR A 560 -2.41 12.16 12.10
N LEU A 561 -3.25 12.12 13.12
CA LEU A 561 -4.31 11.13 13.26
C LEU A 561 -5.38 11.28 12.18
N ASP A 562 -5.78 12.52 11.84
CA ASP A 562 -6.66 12.79 10.71
C ASP A 562 -6.03 12.31 9.40
N ALA A 563 -4.74 12.58 9.18
CA ALA A 563 -4.02 12.06 8.01
C ALA A 563 -3.86 10.53 7.99
N ILE A 564 -3.95 9.84 9.13
CA ILE A 564 -3.96 8.37 9.21
C ILE A 564 -5.35 7.83 8.86
N VAL A 565 -6.42 8.39 9.44
CA VAL A 565 -7.75 7.77 9.35
C VAL A 565 -8.63 8.32 8.23
N GLU A 566 -8.47 9.59 7.83
CA GLU A 566 -9.35 10.26 6.86
C GLU A 566 -9.61 9.44 5.60
N PRO A 567 -8.60 8.85 4.93
CA PRO A 567 -8.83 8.09 3.70
C PRO A 567 -9.90 7.01 3.86
N TYR A 568 -9.96 6.39 5.04
CA TYR A 568 -10.84 5.28 5.35
C TYR A 568 -12.18 5.74 5.93
N VAL A 569 -12.23 6.86 6.64
CA VAL A 569 -13.44 7.28 7.36
C VAL A 569 -14.14 8.49 6.73
N ILE A 570 -13.72 8.93 5.53
CA ILE A 570 -14.24 10.14 4.88
C ILE A 570 -15.77 10.15 4.71
N ARG A 571 -16.40 8.98 4.54
CA ARG A 571 -17.86 8.86 4.45
C ARG A 571 -18.60 9.28 5.72
N PHE A 572 -17.91 9.31 6.87
CA PHE A 572 -18.44 9.74 8.16
C PHE A 572 -18.10 11.21 8.48
N LEU A 573 -17.38 11.90 7.59
CA LEU A 573 -16.99 13.31 7.75
C LEU A 573 -17.81 14.27 6.89
N LYS A 574 -18.50 13.73 5.88
CA LYS A 574 -19.56 14.41 5.11
C LYS A 574 -20.84 14.42 5.95
#